data_AF-A0A022PJE0-F1
#
_entry.id   AF-A0A022PJE0-F1
#
_cell.length_a   1.000
_cell.length_b   1.000
_cell.length_c   1.000
_cell.angle_alpha   90.00
_cell.angle_beta   90.00
_cell.angle_gamma   90.00
#
_symmetry.space_group_name_H-M   'P 1'
#
loop_
_entity.id
_entity.type
_entity.pdbx_description
1 polymer ?
#
loop_
_entity_poly.entity_id
_entity_poly.type
_entity_poly.pdbx_seq_one_letter_code
_entity_poly.pdbx_strand_id
1 'polypeptide(L)'
;GQETHLKSGGKMVLEAASEITLKVGGHFIRITPGGILTSPNLSVGQGSAGTGRGLSLQLPEGVAPLPGVKFPAKPFCAVLAQQEANWIIDNPEDK
;
A
#
# COMPACT_ATOMS: atom_id res chain seq x y z
N GLY A 1 11.53 -0.01 15.82
CA GLY A 1 11.53 -1.43 15.45
C GLY A 1 12.18 -1.58 14.08
N GLN A 2 12.34 -2.81 13.61
CA GLN A 2 12.66 -3.07 12.20
C GLN A 2 11.41 -2.84 11.36
N GLU A 3 11.55 -2.22 10.18
CA GLU A 3 10.45 -1.87 9.28
C GLU A 3 10.69 -2.50 7.90
N THR A 4 9.62 -3.00 7.27
CA THR A 4 9.64 -3.48 5.89
C THR A 4 8.77 -2.54 5.04
N HIS A 5 9.32 -2.00 3.96
CA HIS A 5 8.63 -1.04 3.11
C HIS A 5 8.28 -1.66 1.76
N LEU A 6 6.99 -1.61 1.40
CA LEU A 6 6.50 -1.93 0.07
C LEU A 6 6.10 -0.62 -0.63
N LYS A 7 6.98 -0.07 -1.48
CA LYS A 7 6.74 1.17 -2.22
C LYS A 7 6.88 0.94 -3.71
N SER A 8 5.83 1.27 -4.47
CA SER A 8 5.84 1.24 -5.93
C SER A 8 5.51 2.64 -6.46
N GLY A 9 6.22 3.07 -7.50
CA GLY A 9 5.88 4.28 -8.27
C GLY A 9 4.82 4.05 -9.35
N GLY A 10 4.29 2.82 -9.43
CA GLY A 10 3.23 2.40 -10.34
C GLY A 10 2.27 1.44 -9.64
N LYS A 11 1.84 0.37 -10.32
CA LYS A 11 0.89 -0.62 -9.77
C LYS A 11 1.60 -1.59 -8.80
N MET A 12 0.87 -2.04 -7.77
CA MET A 12 1.20 -3.21 -6.97
C MET A 12 0.08 -4.25 -7.13
N VAL A 13 0.44 -5.51 -7.35
CA VAL A 13 -0.51 -6.63 -7.44
C VAL A 13 -0.10 -7.65 -6.39
N LEU A 14 -1.02 -7.98 -5.50
CA LEU A 14 -0.85 -9.01 -4.48
C LEU A 14 -1.85 -10.12 -4.81
N GLU A 15 -1.36 -11.29 -5.22
CA GLU A 15 -2.17 -12.46 -5.52
C GLU A 15 -1.86 -13.59 -4.55
N ALA A 16 -2.91 -14.28 -4.12
CA ALA A 16 -2.82 -15.48 -3.32
C ALA A 16 -3.88 -16.48 -3.77
N ALA A 17 -3.56 -17.77 -3.73
CA ALA A 17 -4.49 -18.82 -4.14
C ALA A 17 -5.69 -18.97 -3.19
N SER A 18 -5.48 -18.76 -1.89
CA SER A 18 -6.49 -19.02 -0.86
C SER A 18 -6.88 -17.79 -0.06
N GLU A 19 -5.91 -16.99 0.38
CA GLU A 19 -6.18 -15.88 1.30
C GLU A 19 -5.03 -14.85 1.30
N ILE A 20 -5.38 -13.57 1.47
CA ILE A 20 -4.45 -12.51 1.87
C ILE A 20 -4.90 -11.98 3.24
N THR A 21 -4.00 -11.96 4.23
CA THR A 21 -4.27 -11.44 5.57
C THR A 21 -3.24 -10.40 6.00
N LEU A 22 -3.70 -9.23 6.42
CA LEU A 22 -2.91 -8.17 7.03
C LEU A 22 -3.33 -8.06 8.51
N LYS A 23 -2.43 -8.32 9.46
CA LYS A 23 -2.74 -8.35 10.90
C LYS A 23 -1.78 -7.49 11.71
N VAL A 24 -2.30 -6.67 12.62
CA VAL A 24 -1.52 -5.84 13.55
C VAL A 24 -2.26 -5.75 14.88
N GLY A 25 -1.58 -6.05 15.99
CA GLY A 25 -2.10 -5.76 17.33
C GLY A 25 -3.50 -6.29 17.66
N GLY A 26 -3.91 -7.42 17.05
CA GLY A 26 -5.26 -7.99 17.21
C GLY A 26 -6.28 -7.58 16.14
N HIS A 27 -6.01 -6.53 15.37
CA HIS A 27 -6.80 -6.12 14.21
C HIS A 27 -6.36 -6.82 12.94
N PHE A 28 -7.28 -7.01 11.98
CA PHE A 28 -6.96 -7.63 10.71
C PHE A 28 -7.85 -7.16 9.54
N ILE A 29 -7.30 -7.30 8.33
CA ILE A 29 -8.01 -7.30 7.05
C ILE A 29 -7.70 -8.64 6.37
N ARG A 30 -8.73 -9.37 5.95
CA ARG A 30 -8.61 -10.70 5.37
C ARG A 30 -9.44 -10.81 4.10
N ILE A 31 -8.79 -11.21 3.01
CA ILE A 31 -9.38 -11.34 1.69
C ILE A 31 -9.39 -12.82 1.34
N THR A 32 -10.58 -13.37 1.12
CA THR A 32 -10.80 -14.78 0.77
C THR A 32 -11.74 -14.87 -0.44
N PRO A 33 -11.93 -16.06 -1.06
CA PRO A 33 -12.96 -16.24 -2.08
C PRO A 33 -14.38 -15.89 -1.61
N GLY A 34 -14.64 -15.92 -0.30
CA GLY A 34 -15.91 -15.52 0.30
C GLY A 34 -16.08 -14.02 0.53
N GLY A 35 -15.08 -13.19 0.19
CA GLY A 35 -15.12 -11.73 0.35
C GLY A 35 -14.06 -11.18 1.30
N ILE A 36 -14.28 -9.94 1.74
CA ILE A 36 -13.38 -9.16 2.59
C ILE A 36 -13.92 -9.15 4.03
N LEU A 37 -13.12 -9.62 4.97
CA LEU A 37 -13.43 -9.63 6.40
C LEU A 37 -12.50 -8.68 7.15
N THR A 38 -13.04 -7.98 8.14
CA THR A 38 -12.28 -7.06 8.99
C THR A 38 -12.55 -7.31 10.47
N SER A 39 -11.63 -6.90 11.33
CA SER A 39 -11.84 -6.90 12.78
C SER A 39 -12.94 -5.90 13.20
N PRO A 40 -13.60 -6.09 14.36
CA PRO A 40 -14.51 -5.10 14.93
C PRO A 40 -13.86 -3.71 15.09
N ASN A 41 -14.69 -2.65 15.07
CA ASN A 41 -14.27 -1.25 15.19
C ASN A 41 -13.37 -0.74 14.06
N LEU A 42 -13.68 -1.09 12.80
CA LEU A 42 -13.04 -0.50 11.64
C LEU A 42 -13.45 0.98 11.50
N SER A 43 -12.48 1.90 11.54
CA SER A 43 -12.68 3.30 11.19
C SER A 43 -12.41 3.52 9.71
N VAL A 44 -13.42 4.00 8.97
CA VAL A 44 -13.32 4.32 7.54
C VAL A 44 -13.29 5.84 7.37
N GLY A 45 -12.31 6.36 6.62
CA GLY A 45 -12.19 7.79 6.34
C GLY A 45 -11.78 8.67 7.53
N GLN A 46 -11.29 8.07 8.62
CA GLN A 46 -10.85 8.75 9.84
C GLN A 46 -9.37 8.44 10.11
N GLY A 47 -8.60 9.45 10.52
CA GLY A 47 -7.20 9.32 10.94
C GLY A 47 -6.16 9.85 9.95
N SER A 48 -4.88 9.73 10.33
CA SER A 48 -3.71 10.02 9.48
C SER A 48 -2.85 8.78 9.31
N ALA A 49 -2.12 8.69 8.19
CA ALA A 49 -1.17 7.61 7.99
C ALA A 49 -0.10 7.62 9.09
N GLY A 50 0.28 6.43 9.56
CA GLY A 50 1.39 6.29 10.49
C GLY A 50 2.69 6.87 9.90
N THR A 51 3.62 7.24 10.77
CA THR A 51 4.97 7.64 10.34
C THR A 51 5.89 6.41 10.33
N GLY A 52 6.63 6.24 9.24
CA GLY A 52 7.67 5.24 9.09
C GLY A 52 8.98 5.90 8.69
N ARG A 53 10.11 5.21 8.84
CA ARG A 53 11.41 5.71 8.39
C ARG A 53 11.58 5.44 6.90
N GLY A 54 12.20 6.35 6.17
CA GLY A 54 12.52 6.09 4.76
C GLY A 54 13.44 4.87 4.60
N LEU A 55 13.32 4.16 3.49
CA LEU A 55 14.29 3.13 3.10
C LEU A 55 15.69 3.75 3.00
N SER A 56 16.62 3.27 3.82
CA SER A 56 18.05 3.59 3.71
C SER A 56 18.78 2.36 3.18
N LEU A 57 18.75 2.20 1.85
CA LEU A 57 19.44 1.10 1.20
C LEU A 57 20.95 1.38 1.24
N GLN A 58 21.72 0.48 1.86
CA GLN A 58 23.17 0.48 1.68
C GLN A 58 23.51 -0.10 0.32
N LEU A 59 24.43 0.57 -0.37
CA LEU A 59 25.04 0.03 -1.58
C LEU A 59 25.89 -1.20 -1.21
N PRO A 60 25.96 -2.23 -2.08
CA PRO A 60 26.93 -3.30 -1.95
C PRO A 60 28.37 -2.76 -1.90
N GLU A 61 29.27 -3.50 -1.27
CA GLU A 61 30.68 -3.12 -1.17
C GLU A 61 31.31 -2.96 -2.57
N GLY A 62 32.06 -1.88 -2.77
CA GLY A 62 32.69 -1.54 -4.05
C GLY A 62 31.80 -0.85 -5.09
N VAL A 63 30.51 -0.63 -4.80
CA VAL A 63 29.61 0.14 -5.69
C VAL A 63 29.68 1.62 -5.32
N ALA A 64 30.08 2.46 -6.28
CA ALA A 64 30.11 3.91 -6.11
C ALA A 64 28.69 4.45 -5.81
N PRO A 65 28.55 5.47 -4.94
CA PRO A 65 27.25 6.08 -4.67
C PRO A 65 26.57 6.54 -5.95
N LEU A 66 25.26 6.28 -6.04
CA LEU A 66 24.47 6.85 -7.13
C LEU A 66 24.62 8.38 -7.07
N PRO A 67 24.84 9.06 -8.22
CA PRO A 67 24.81 10.51 -8.24
C PRO A 67 23.46 10.97 -7.67
N GLY A 68 23.45 12.07 -6.92
CA GLY A 68 22.27 12.64 -6.24
C GLY A 68 21.20 13.18 -7.19
N VAL A 69 21.04 12.57 -8.37
CA VAL A 69 19.96 12.85 -9.30
C VAL A 69 18.67 12.36 -8.66
N LYS A 70 17.88 13.30 -8.14
CA LYS A 70 16.44 13.08 -7.97
C LYS A 70 15.92 12.71 -9.35
N PHE A 71 15.65 11.43 -9.60
CA PHE A 71 14.85 11.05 -10.75
C PHE A 71 13.47 11.67 -10.50
N PRO A 72 13.06 12.72 -11.24
CA PRO A 72 11.68 13.17 -11.14
C PRO A 72 10.84 11.98 -11.57
N ALA A 73 9.89 11.55 -10.74
CA ALA A 73 8.88 10.60 -11.18
C ALA A 73 8.30 11.18 -12.47
N LYS A 74 8.49 10.49 -13.60
CA LYS A 74 7.97 10.97 -14.88
C LYS A 74 6.45 11.10 -14.71
N PRO A 75 5.86 12.27 -15.04
CA PRO A 75 4.47 12.57 -14.69
C PRO A 75 3.48 11.57 -15.29
N PHE A 76 3.84 10.85 -16.36
CA PHE A 76 2.96 9.87 -16.97
C PHE A 76 2.56 8.73 -16.00
N CYS A 77 3.47 8.26 -15.14
CA CYS A 77 3.15 7.23 -14.14
C CYS A 77 2.43 7.80 -12.91
N ALA A 78 2.73 9.04 -12.53
CA ALA A 78 2.08 9.71 -11.39
C ALA A 78 0.64 10.14 -11.73
N VAL A 79 0.38 10.67 -12.92
CA VAL A 79 -0.95 11.12 -13.38
C VAL A 79 -1.92 9.97 -13.55
N LEU A 80 -1.47 8.80 -14.04
CA LEU A 80 -2.30 7.60 -14.11
C LEU A 80 -2.54 6.96 -12.73
N ALA A 81 -1.57 7.04 -11.81
CA ALA A 81 -1.76 6.59 -10.43
C ALA A 81 -2.66 7.52 -9.60
N GLN A 82 -2.79 8.79 -10.01
CA GLN A 82 -3.67 9.81 -9.43
C GLN A 82 -5.03 9.89 -10.14
N GLN A 83 -5.29 9.10 -11.19
CA GLN A 83 -6.67 8.93 -11.63
C GLN A 83 -7.42 8.28 -10.47
N GLU A 84 -8.15 9.11 -9.75
CA GLU A 84 -9.10 8.69 -8.73
C GLU A 84 -10.07 7.73 -9.40
N ALA A 85 -9.79 6.43 -9.30
CA ALA A 85 -10.86 5.46 -9.33
C ALA A 85 -11.65 5.75 -8.04
N ASN A 86 -12.64 6.62 -8.15
CA ASN A 86 -13.60 6.85 -7.10
C ASN A 86 -14.47 5.60 -7.04
N TRP A 87 -14.00 4.58 -6.32
CA TRP A 87 -14.78 3.37 -6.09
C TRP A 87 -15.90 3.74 -5.12
N ILE A 88 -17.05 4.16 -5.67
CA ILE A 88 -18.30 4.24 -4.93
C ILE A 88 -18.68 2.79 -4.64
N ILE A 89 -18.57 2.40 -3.37
CA ILE A 89 -19.12 1.13 -2.89
C ILE A 89 -20.61 1.41 -2.64
N ASP A 90 -21.43 1.25 -3.67
CA ASP A 90 -22.88 1.26 -3.50
C ASP A 90 -23.28 0.03 -2.68
N ASN A 91 -23.94 0.24 -1.54
CA ASN A 91 -24.54 -0.86 -0.81
C ASN A 91 -25.80 -1.27 -1.57
N PRO A 92 -26.01 -2.56 -1.88
CA PRO A 92 -27.20 -3.02 -2.62
C PRO A 92 -28.54 -2.76 -1.88
N GLU A 93 -28.48 -2.33 -0.62
CA GLU A 93 -29.64 -1.97 0.21
C GLU A 93 -30.03 -0.48 0.09
N ASP A 94 -29.28 0.34 -0.66
CA ASP A 94 -29.56 1.77 -0.88
C ASP A 94 -30.44 2.04 -2.13
N LYS A 95 -31.29 1.07 -2.51
CA LYS A 95 -32.30 1.21 -3.58
C LYS A 95 -33.71 0.85 -3.13
#